data_AF-A0A257D9L3-F1
#
_entry.id   AF-A0A257D9L3-F1
#
_cell.length_a   1.000
_cell.length_b   1.000
_cell.length_c   1.000
_cell.angle_alpha   90.00
_cell.angle_beta   90.00
_cell.angle_gamma   90.00
#
_symmetry.space_group_name_H-M   'P 1'
#
loop_
_entity.id
_entity.type
_entity.pdbx_description
1 polymer ?
#
loop_
_entity_poly.entity_id
_entity_poly.type
_entity_poly.pdbx_seq_one_letter_code
_entity_poly.pdbx_strand_id
1 'polypeptide(L)'
;MHPDAPVTLPRGRPPAAVLLALTLIASLMHGCVLDGMPLDGLQTPAYAALPSPTSLQVRQIAMPEADADRTSPVSHPLEPLATMPALKKARPPANLTRTAGLMDSGAPEAEVVKLETAPLATPVPTPLAALAPASAAVEASVTTLESPLLRQPERPVPVYKTRIPPLTTIEYEIRRGGLSGTGELSWRPTNGHYEARLAASIAGFTLLTQISQGGFDAAGLAPTRFTDQRVRKAARAANFQRDAGKITFSGPRDEYALAAGSQDRLSWMIQLPAVIAGEPKRAASGGEVVLYIAGARGDVDLWDLRSSGLETIETPSGALQTVKFTRTPRSARDTLAEVWLDPKRHYLPVRARLTQSDSDGALDLVLRELHTAP
;
A
#
# COMPACT_ATOMS: atom_id res chain seq x y z
N MET A 1 22.89 -32.38 57.06
CA MET A 1 22.47 -33.60 56.35
C MET A 1 20.94 -33.63 56.33
N HIS A 2 20.34 -33.07 55.28
CA HIS A 2 19.05 -33.50 54.73
C HIS A 2 18.82 -32.76 53.40
N PRO A 3 18.69 -33.46 52.26
CA PRO A 3 18.33 -32.84 50.99
C PRO A 3 16.80 -32.80 50.84
N ASP A 4 16.27 -31.66 50.39
CA ASP A 4 14.87 -31.49 49.99
C ASP A 4 14.53 -32.40 48.81
N ALA A 5 13.42 -33.13 48.95
CA ALA A 5 12.89 -34.05 47.95
C ALA A 5 12.13 -33.29 46.84
N PRO A 6 12.14 -33.78 45.59
CA PRO A 6 11.41 -33.16 44.49
C PRO A 6 9.90 -33.46 44.56
N VAL A 7 9.09 -32.41 44.39
CA VAL A 7 7.62 -32.51 44.26
C VAL A 7 7.26 -33.07 42.88
N THR A 8 6.73 -34.29 42.85
CA THR A 8 6.15 -34.93 41.67
C THR A 8 4.65 -34.65 41.60
N LEU A 9 4.20 -33.92 40.56
CA LEU A 9 2.77 -33.76 40.27
C LEU A 9 2.24 -34.99 39.52
N PRO A 10 1.11 -35.60 39.95
CA PRO A 10 0.55 -36.77 39.27
C PRO A 10 -0.15 -36.38 37.97
N ARG A 11 0.37 -36.86 36.83
CA ARG A 11 -0.36 -36.87 35.55
C ARG A 11 -1.33 -38.06 35.52
N GLY A 12 -2.49 -37.90 36.17
CA GLY A 12 -3.61 -38.82 36.03
C GLY A 12 -4.34 -38.58 34.70
N ARG A 13 -4.57 -39.64 33.92
CA ARG A 13 -5.53 -39.60 32.79
C ARG A 13 -6.92 -39.23 33.35
N PRO A 14 -7.69 -38.36 32.67
CA PRO A 14 -9.03 -38.02 33.15
C PRO A 14 -9.88 -39.29 33.22
N PRO A 15 -10.71 -39.46 34.27
CA PRO A 15 -11.55 -40.64 34.42
C PRO A 15 -12.48 -40.75 33.21
N ALA A 16 -12.74 -41.98 32.74
CA ALA A 16 -13.55 -42.25 31.54
C ALA A 16 -14.91 -41.54 31.55
N ALA A 17 -15.48 -41.30 32.74
CA ALA A 17 -16.71 -40.54 32.93
C ALA A 17 -16.62 -39.09 32.43
N VAL A 18 -15.46 -38.42 32.54
CA VAL A 18 -15.25 -37.05 32.05
C VAL A 18 -15.18 -37.02 30.53
N LEU A 19 -14.52 -38.00 29.91
CA LEU A 19 -14.51 -38.14 28.46
C LEU A 19 -15.92 -38.42 27.91
N LEU A 20 -16.68 -39.27 28.59
CA LEU A 20 -18.05 -39.61 28.20
C LEU A 20 -19.01 -38.41 28.38
N ALA A 21 -18.83 -37.60 29.43
CA ALA A 21 -19.59 -36.37 29.60
C ALA A 21 -19.27 -35.34 28.50
N LEU A 22 -18.00 -35.19 28.14
CA LEU A 22 -17.59 -34.25 27.07
C LEU A 22 -18.10 -34.69 25.70
N THR A 23 -18.08 -35.98 25.38
CA THR A 23 -18.65 -36.48 24.11
C THR A 23 -20.16 -36.28 24.06
N LEU A 24 -20.86 -36.48 25.18
CA LEU A 24 -22.32 -36.29 25.25
C LEU A 24 -22.69 -34.80 25.09
N ILE A 25 -21.94 -33.89 25.71
CA ILE A 25 -22.09 -32.43 25.52
C ILE A 25 -21.83 -32.03 24.06
N ALA A 26 -20.75 -32.54 23.46
CA ALA A 26 -20.40 -32.24 22.07
C ALA A 26 -21.49 -32.73 21.10
N SER A 27 -22.04 -33.92 21.32
CA SER A 27 -23.15 -34.47 20.52
C SER A 27 -24.43 -33.67 20.68
N LEU A 28 -24.76 -33.22 21.90
CA LEU A 28 -25.94 -32.37 22.14
C LEU A 28 -25.81 -31.03 21.42
N MET A 29 -24.62 -30.40 21.44
CA MET A 29 -24.37 -29.16 20.70
C MET A 29 -24.51 -29.36 19.19
N HIS A 30 -24.03 -30.47 18.63
CA HIS A 30 -24.23 -30.77 17.20
C HIS A 30 -25.70 -30.98 16.86
N GLY A 31 -26.47 -31.65 17.74
CA GLY A 31 -27.91 -31.80 17.60
C GLY A 31 -28.64 -30.45 17.53
N CYS A 32 -28.33 -29.52 18.45
CA CYS A 32 -28.93 -28.18 18.44
C CYS A 32 -28.57 -27.35 17.19
N VAL A 33 -27.38 -27.54 16.62
CA VAL A 33 -26.97 -26.86 15.38
C VAL A 33 -27.72 -27.42 14.16
N LEU A 34 -27.98 -28.73 14.14
CA LEU A 34 -28.70 -29.38 13.05
C LEU A 34 -30.21 -29.12 13.10
N ASP A 35 -30.82 -29.07 14.29
CA ASP A 35 -32.24 -28.69 14.47
C ASP A 35 -32.51 -27.20 14.16
N GLY A 36 -31.48 -26.36 14.14
CA GLY A 36 -31.57 -24.95 13.77
C GLY A 36 -31.59 -24.66 12.27
N MET A 37 -31.50 -25.69 11.41
CA MET A 37 -31.54 -25.54 9.95
C MET A 37 -32.94 -25.85 9.41
N PRO A 38 -33.71 -24.85 8.92
CA PRO A 38 -34.96 -25.13 8.22
C PRO A 38 -34.66 -25.85 6.90
N LEU A 39 -35.04 -27.13 6.80
CA LEU A 39 -34.92 -27.97 5.60
C LEU A 39 -36.05 -27.72 4.58
N ASP A 40 -36.67 -26.54 4.57
CA ASP A 40 -37.79 -26.19 3.69
C ASP A 40 -37.37 -25.51 2.36
N GLY A 41 -36.15 -25.80 1.90
CA GLY A 41 -35.57 -25.17 0.69
C GLY A 41 -35.19 -26.12 -0.45
N LEU A 42 -35.34 -27.44 -0.30
CA LEU A 42 -35.04 -28.39 -1.38
C LEU A 42 -36.24 -28.55 -2.33
N GLN A 43 -36.73 -27.44 -2.89
CA GLN A 43 -37.49 -27.47 -4.13
C GLN A 43 -36.49 -27.43 -5.29
N THR A 44 -36.41 -28.52 -6.04
CA THR A 44 -35.87 -28.51 -7.39
C THR A 44 -36.64 -27.50 -8.23
N PRO A 45 -36.02 -26.44 -8.78
CA PRO A 45 -36.68 -25.71 -9.84
C PRO A 45 -36.70 -26.62 -11.07
N ALA A 46 -37.90 -27.07 -11.40
CA ALA A 46 -38.25 -27.54 -12.73
C ALA A 46 -37.75 -26.53 -13.77
N TYR A 47 -37.33 -27.05 -14.91
CA TYR A 47 -36.92 -26.30 -16.10
C TYR A 47 -38.02 -25.29 -16.49
N ALA A 48 -37.89 -24.04 -16.02
CA ALA A 48 -38.68 -22.92 -16.47
C ALA A 48 -37.93 -22.26 -17.63
N ALA A 49 -38.66 -22.04 -18.72
CA ALA A 49 -38.17 -21.55 -20.00
C ALA A 49 -37.20 -20.37 -19.89
N LEU A 50 -36.14 -20.42 -20.70
CA LEU A 50 -35.18 -19.34 -20.90
C LEU A 50 -35.91 -18.02 -21.20
N PRO A 51 -35.62 -16.91 -20.51
CA PRO A 51 -36.04 -15.60 -20.98
C PRO A 51 -35.35 -15.29 -22.31
N SER A 52 -36.13 -14.84 -23.29
CA SER A 52 -35.65 -14.39 -24.59
C SER A 52 -34.56 -13.32 -24.41
N PRO A 53 -33.50 -13.28 -25.24
CA PRO A 53 -32.47 -12.27 -25.11
C PRO A 53 -33.08 -10.88 -25.31
N THR A 54 -32.88 -10.01 -24.33
CA THR A 54 -33.15 -8.58 -24.42
C THR A 54 -32.38 -8.02 -25.61
N SER A 55 -33.08 -7.50 -26.61
CA SER A 55 -32.47 -6.84 -27.75
C SER A 55 -31.77 -5.56 -27.30
N LEU A 56 -30.46 -5.54 -27.48
CA LEU A 56 -29.62 -4.37 -27.23
C LEU A 56 -29.87 -3.39 -28.39
N GLN A 57 -30.71 -2.38 -28.18
CA GLN A 57 -30.87 -1.29 -29.16
C GLN A 57 -29.65 -0.38 -29.12
N VAL A 58 -28.71 -0.63 -30.03
CA VAL A 58 -27.64 0.31 -30.36
C VAL A 58 -28.26 1.46 -31.15
N ARG A 59 -28.41 2.62 -30.53
CA ARG A 59 -28.79 3.86 -31.24
C ARG A 59 -27.54 4.46 -31.85
N GLN A 60 -27.29 4.16 -33.12
CA GLN A 60 -26.20 4.75 -33.89
C GLN A 60 -26.52 6.24 -34.12
N ILE A 61 -25.66 7.13 -33.63
CA ILE A 61 -25.70 8.54 -34.02
C ILE A 61 -25.07 8.61 -35.41
N ALA A 62 -25.90 8.87 -36.41
CA ALA A 62 -25.44 9.14 -37.77
C ALA A 62 -24.76 10.52 -37.79
N MET A 63 -23.48 10.54 -38.12
CA MET A 63 -22.76 11.74 -38.53
C MET A 63 -23.15 11.98 -40.00
N PRO A 64 -23.52 13.21 -40.40
CA PRO A 64 -23.91 13.47 -41.78
C PRO A 64 -22.70 13.27 -42.69
N GLU A 65 -22.85 12.37 -43.66
CA GLU A 65 -21.86 12.08 -44.68
C GLU A 65 -21.78 13.26 -45.66
N ALA A 66 -20.56 13.74 -45.86
CA ALA A 66 -20.23 14.71 -46.88
C ALA A 66 -20.43 14.07 -48.26
N ASP A 67 -20.99 14.87 -49.16
CA ASP A 67 -21.28 14.48 -50.54
C ASP A 67 -20.05 13.90 -51.25
N ALA A 68 -20.33 12.87 -52.04
CA ALA A 68 -19.38 12.09 -52.80
C ALA A 68 -18.70 12.91 -53.92
N ASP A 69 -17.42 12.67 -54.17
CA ASP A 69 -17.00 12.43 -55.56
C ASP A 69 -15.78 11.48 -55.66
N ARG A 70 -16.07 10.36 -56.32
CA ARG A 70 -15.24 9.46 -57.15
C ARG A 70 -13.70 9.49 -57.02
N THR A 71 -13.10 8.33 -56.80
CA THR A 71 -12.43 7.47 -57.83
C THR A 71 -11.50 6.42 -57.18
N SER A 72 -11.57 5.18 -57.68
CA SER A 72 -10.66 4.07 -57.34
C SER A 72 -9.28 4.23 -58.02
N PRO A 73 -8.22 3.55 -57.53
CA PRO A 73 -6.83 3.90 -57.83
C PRO A 73 -6.35 3.28 -59.16
N VAL A 74 -5.59 4.06 -59.92
CA VAL A 74 -4.81 3.60 -61.07
C VAL A 74 -3.33 3.59 -60.72
N SER A 75 -2.71 2.45 -60.98
CA SER A 75 -1.29 2.13 -60.87
C SER A 75 -0.45 2.90 -61.90
N HIS A 76 0.72 3.41 -61.51
CA HIS A 76 1.83 3.63 -62.45
C HIS A 76 3.21 3.31 -61.83
N PRO A 77 4.15 2.66 -62.58
CA PRO A 77 5.48 2.25 -62.10
C PRO A 77 6.63 3.25 -62.40
N LEU A 78 7.72 3.17 -61.58
CA LEU A 78 9.19 3.44 -61.74
C LEU A 78 9.67 4.37 -62.90
N GLU A 79 10.68 5.27 -62.86
CA GLU A 79 11.88 5.63 -62.04
C GLU A 79 12.53 6.90 -62.76
N PRO A 80 13.82 7.33 -62.60
CA PRO A 80 14.56 7.97 -61.49
C PRO A 80 15.23 9.34 -61.87
N LEU A 81 15.87 10.06 -60.93
CA LEU A 81 17.29 10.53 -60.94
C LEU A 81 17.60 11.70 -59.97
N ALA A 82 18.68 11.53 -59.18
CA ALA A 82 19.74 12.49 -58.79
C ALA A 82 19.40 13.82 -58.05
N THR A 83 20.18 14.44 -57.14
CA THR A 83 21.44 14.17 -56.40
C THR A 83 21.70 15.39 -55.47
N MET A 84 22.06 15.15 -54.19
CA MET A 84 22.88 16.00 -53.24
C MET A 84 22.35 17.33 -52.65
N PRO A 85 23.00 17.94 -51.61
CA PRO A 85 23.91 17.41 -50.56
C PRO A 85 23.63 17.86 -49.09
N ALA A 86 24.52 17.38 -48.21
CA ALA A 86 24.61 17.39 -46.75
C ALA A 86 24.60 18.74 -45.96
N LEU A 87 24.11 18.64 -44.71
CA LEU A 87 24.12 19.65 -43.63
C LEU A 87 25.48 19.73 -42.89
N LYS A 88 25.95 20.96 -42.62
CA LYS A 88 27.05 21.28 -41.69
C LYS A 88 26.52 21.77 -40.33
N LYS A 89 27.23 21.36 -39.26
CA LYS A 89 27.04 21.66 -37.83
C LYS A 89 27.17 23.16 -37.47
N ALA A 90 26.44 23.59 -36.43
CA ALA A 90 26.58 24.91 -35.79
C ALA A 90 27.17 24.80 -34.36
N ARG A 91 27.92 25.85 -33.96
CA ARG A 91 28.58 26.11 -32.66
C ARG A 91 27.99 27.42 -32.06
N PRO A 92 27.98 27.66 -30.73
CA PRO A 92 27.19 28.73 -30.10
C PRO A 92 27.99 30.03 -29.91
N PRO A 93 27.34 31.18 -29.60
CA PRO A 93 28.04 32.38 -29.16
C PRO A 93 27.87 32.65 -27.64
N ALA A 94 28.89 33.29 -27.09
CA ALA A 94 28.96 33.85 -25.74
C ALA A 94 28.93 35.39 -25.79
N ASN A 95 28.28 35.98 -24.77
CA ASN A 95 28.41 37.29 -24.10
C ASN A 95 28.75 38.58 -24.87
N LEU A 96 28.08 39.68 -24.45
CA LEU A 96 28.61 40.97 -23.94
C LEU A 96 27.39 41.89 -23.64
N THR A 97 27.05 42.17 -22.37
CA THR A 97 27.41 43.35 -21.53
C THR A 97 26.54 44.62 -21.74
N ARG A 98 25.67 44.88 -20.74
CA ARG A 98 25.37 46.14 -19.99
C ARG A 98 25.30 47.49 -20.73
N THR A 99 24.22 48.26 -20.51
CA THR A 99 24.19 49.63 -19.92
C THR A 99 22.74 50.08 -19.63
N ALA A 100 22.57 50.87 -18.57
CA ALA A 100 21.33 51.39 -18.00
C ALA A 100 20.92 52.78 -18.54
N GLY A 101 19.66 53.16 -18.33
CA GLY A 101 19.11 54.52 -18.42
C GLY A 101 17.62 54.49 -18.81
N LEU A 102 16.66 54.74 -17.91
CA LEU A 102 16.20 56.02 -17.31
C LEU A 102 15.02 56.65 -18.08
N MET A 103 13.92 56.89 -17.35
CA MET A 103 12.78 57.80 -17.61
C MET A 103 11.72 57.29 -18.61
N ASP A 104 10.42 57.55 -18.51
CA ASP A 104 9.51 58.16 -17.52
C ASP A 104 8.07 58.00 -18.09
N SER A 105 7.07 58.17 -17.22
CA SER A 105 5.68 58.60 -17.48
C SER A 105 4.62 57.61 -17.98
N GLY A 106 3.51 57.57 -17.23
CA GLY A 106 2.16 57.38 -17.80
C GLY A 106 1.24 56.40 -17.09
N ALA A 107 0.77 56.73 -15.88
CA ALA A 107 -0.40 56.09 -15.26
C ALA A 107 -1.73 56.64 -15.86
N PRO A 108 -2.83 55.88 -15.74
CA PRO A 108 -4.10 56.49 -15.37
C PRO A 108 -4.71 55.87 -14.10
N GLU A 109 -5.05 56.80 -13.20
CA GLU A 109 -5.98 56.80 -12.05
C GLU A 109 -7.44 56.73 -12.58
N ALA A 110 -8.52 56.34 -11.90
CA ALA A 110 -8.88 55.65 -10.67
C ALA A 110 -10.40 55.34 -10.77
N GLU A 111 -10.95 54.43 -9.96
CA GLU A 111 -12.12 54.75 -9.11
C GLU A 111 -12.43 53.57 -8.16
N VAL A 112 -12.24 53.80 -6.87
CA VAL A 112 -12.73 52.95 -5.76
C VAL A 112 -13.64 53.83 -4.92
N VAL A 113 -14.93 53.50 -4.87
CA VAL A 113 -15.91 54.19 -4.04
C VAL A 113 -15.85 53.60 -2.62
N LYS A 114 -15.35 54.40 -1.67
CA LYS A 114 -15.45 54.20 -0.22
C LYS A 114 -16.55 55.11 0.31
N LEU A 115 -17.59 54.55 0.93
CA LEU A 115 -18.56 55.32 1.71
C LEU A 115 -18.02 55.57 3.12
N GLU A 116 -18.07 56.84 3.53
CA GLU A 116 -17.82 57.31 4.88
C GLU A 116 -19.00 58.20 5.28
N THR A 117 -19.57 57.97 6.47
CA THR A 117 -20.49 58.91 7.13
C THR A 117 -20.06 59.09 8.58
N ALA A 118 -20.00 60.36 8.97
CA ALA A 118 -19.26 60.97 10.08
C ALA A 118 -19.96 60.88 11.47
N PRO A 119 -19.29 61.32 12.57
CA PRO A 119 -19.60 60.97 13.95
C PRO A 119 -20.40 62.05 14.71
N LEU A 120 -20.88 61.72 15.93
CA LEU A 120 -21.41 62.68 16.89
C LEU A 120 -20.84 62.44 18.29
N ALA A 121 -20.56 63.55 18.97
CA ALA A 121 -19.70 63.70 20.14
C ALA A 121 -20.33 63.32 21.51
N THR A 122 -19.44 63.22 22.49
CA THR A 122 -19.55 62.88 23.93
C THR A 122 -20.38 63.86 24.78
N PRO A 123 -20.73 63.50 26.04
CA PRO A 123 -19.87 63.90 27.18
C PRO A 123 -19.69 62.85 28.29
N VAL A 124 -18.62 63.06 29.06
CA VAL A 124 -18.15 62.33 30.27
C VAL A 124 -19.00 62.74 31.49
N PRO A 125 -19.15 61.86 32.50
CA PRO A 125 -18.61 62.25 33.81
C PRO A 125 -17.91 61.10 34.55
N THR A 126 -16.83 61.44 35.26
CA THR A 126 -16.26 60.66 36.37
C THR A 126 -16.51 61.47 37.65
N PRO A 127 -16.84 60.84 38.79
CA PRO A 127 -15.80 60.75 39.82
C PRO A 127 -15.84 59.47 40.70
N LEU A 128 -14.63 59.02 41.03
CA LEU A 128 -14.14 58.62 42.36
C LEU A 128 -14.73 57.39 43.10
N ALA A 129 -13.86 56.39 43.18
CA ALA A 129 -13.55 55.51 44.32
C ALA A 129 -14.52 54.39 44.76
N ALA A 130 -13.92 53.18 44.74
CA ALA A 130 -13.83 52.21 45.84
C ALA A 130 -14.54 50.86 45.63
N LEU A 131 -13.75 49.83 45.98
CA LEU A 131 -14.09 48.43 46.28
C LEU A 131 -14.10 47.45 45.09
N ALA A 132 -12.97 46.75 44.96
CA ALA A 132 -12.88 45.42 44.36
C ALA A 132 -13.91 44.46 45.01
N PRO A 133 -14.38 43.46 44.25
CA PRO A 133 -13.93 42.11 44.59
C PRO A 133 -13.65 41.20 43.37
N ALA A 134 -12.72 40.29 43.63
CA ALA A 134 -12.61 38.93 43.06
C ALA A 134 -12.62 38.79 41.53
N SER A 135 -11.42 38.82 40.97
CA SER A 135 -11.07 38.10 39.75
C SER A 135 -11.40 36.61 39.92
N ALA A 136 -12.57 36.19 39.46
CA ALA A 136 -12.82 34.79 39.14
C ALA A 136 -12.03 34.47 37.87
N ALA A 137 -10.75 34.15 38.05
CA ALA A 137 -10.00 33.41 37.07
C ALA A 137 -10.70 32.05 36.95
N VAL A 138 -11.54 31.92 35.94
CA VAL A 138 -11.85 30.60 35.40
C VAL A 138 -10.51 30.12 34.87
N GLU A 139 -9.86 29.25 35.64
CA GLU A 139 -8.80 28.40 35.14
C GLU A 139 -9.39 27.64 33.95
N ALA A 140 -9.22 28.23 32.77
CA ALA A 140 -9.23 27.47 31.55
C ALA A 140 -8.08 26.48 31.74
N SER A 141 -8.44 25.27 32.16
CA SER A 141 -7.61 24.10 32.04
C SER A 141 -7.23 24.01 30.58
N VAL A 142 -6.12 24.66 30.22
CA VAL A 142 -5.35 24.36 29.03
C VAL A 142 -4.95 22.92 29.20
N THR A 143 -5.81 22.03 28.72
CA THR A 143 -5.37 20.73 28.26
C THR A 143 -4.35 21.07 27.19
N THR A 144 -3.07 21.04 27.58
CA THR A 144 -1.96 21.09 26.64
C THR A 144 -2.23 19.95 25.67
N LEU A 145 -2.77 20.29 24.50
CA LEU A 145 -2.81 19.37 23.38
C LEU A 145 -1.35 19.16 23.04
N GLU A 146 -0.76 18.10 23.61
CA GLU A 146 0.57 17.62 23.21
C GLU A 146 0.56 17.59 21.69
N SER A 147 1.37 18.47 21.09
CA SER A 147 1.48 18.55 19.65
C SER A 147 1.97 17.17 19.17
N PRO A 148 1.37 16.60 18.11
CA PRO A 148 1.77 15.28 17.65
C PRO A 148 3.29 15.27 17.40
N LEU A 149 3.99 14.40 18.11
CA LEU A 149 5.44 14.31 18.01
C LEU A 149 5.80 13.71 16.66
N LEU A 150 6.45 14.49 15.80
CA LEU A 150 6.95 14.03 14.52
C LEU A 150 8.20 13.16 14.76
N ARG A 151 8.02 11.83 14.72
CA ARG A 151 9.09 10.86 14.92
C ARG A 151 10.00 10.80 13.70
N GLN A 152 11.30 10.84 13.91
CA GLN A 152 12.30 10.70 12.85
C GLN A 152 12.74 9.24 12.70
N PRO A 153 13.21 8.80 11.51
CA PRO A 153 13.92 7.53 11.36
C PRO A 153 15.12 7.45 12.30
N GLU A 154 15.39 6.27 12.85
CA GLU A 154 16.50 6.04 13.81
C GLU A 154 17.90 6.30 13.21
N ARG A 155 18.02 6.21 11.88
CA ARG A 155 19.23 6.47 11.10
C ARG A 155 18.86 6.86 9.67
N PRO A 156 19.80 7.41 8.88
CA PRO A 156 19.54 7.77 7.49
C PRO A 156 18.99 6.59 6.67
N VAL A 157 17.94 6.87 5.89
CA VAL A 157 17.30 5.88 5.02
C VAL A 157 17.99 5.88 3.66
N PRO A 158 18.64 4.77 3.23
CA PRO A 158 19.24 4.69 1.91
C PRO A 158 18.20 4.62 0.79
N VAL A 159 18.57 5.11 -0.39
CA VAL A 159 17.80 5.00 -1.63
C VAL A 159 18.57 4.17 -2.66
N TYR A 160 17.85 3.56 -3.60
CA TYR A 160 18.41 2.60 -4.55
C TYR A 160 17.94 2.87 -5.97
N LYS A 161 18.73 2.43 -6.94
CA LYS A 161 18.23 2.30 -8.32
C LYS A 161 17.20 1.19 -8.38
N THR A 162 16.12 1.43 -9.11
CA THR A 162 15.02 0.47 -9.26
C THR A 162 14.71 0.19 -10.72
N ARG A 163 14.20 -1.02 -10.98
CA ARG A 163 13.57 -1.41 -12.24
C ARG A 163 12.21 -2.02 -11.93
N ILE A 164 11.15 -1.29 -12.23
CA ILE A 164 9.76 -1.68 -11.90
C ILE A 164 9.36 -2.93 -12.68
N PRO A 165 8.75 -3.95 -12.04
CA PRO A 165 8.26 -5.13 -12.74
C PRO A 165 7.04 -4.80 -13.62
N PRO A 166 6.81 -5.58 -14.69
CA PRO A 166 5.62 -5.44 -15.53
C PRO A 166 4.34 -5.70 -14.74
N LEU A 167 3.18 -5.39 -15.34
CA LEU A 167 1.89 -5.75 -14.78
C LEU A 167 1.80 -7.26 -14.53
N THR A 168 1.43 -7.64 -13.31
CA THR A 168 1.43 -9.05 -12.90
C THR A 168 0.30 -9.35 -11.91
N THR A 169 -0.28 -10.54 -12.00
CA THR A 169 -1.06 -11.18 -10.94
C THR A 169 -0.32 -12.43 -10.48
N ILE A 170 -0.11 -12.57 -9.16
CA ILE A 170 0.48 -13.74 -8.54
C ILE A 170 -0.57 -14.42 -7.67
N GLU A 171 -0.83 -15.69 -7.95
CA GLU A 171 -1.69 -16.53 -7.14
C GLU A 171 -0.84 -17.33 -6.16
N TYR A 172 -1.27 -17.36 -4.91
CA TYR A 172 -0.60 -18.03 -3.81
C TYR A 172 -1.49 -19.10 -3.18
N GLU A 173 -0.85 -20.19 -2.79
CA GLU A 173 -1.33 -21.00 -1.67
C GLU A 173 -1.00 -20.26 -0.37
N ILE A 174 -2.00 -20.04 0.47
CA ILE A 174 -1.82 -19.45 1.80
C ILE A 174 -1.75 -20.57 2.81
N ARG A 175 -0.76 -20.55 3.70
CA ARG A 175 -0.65 -21.45 4.85
C ARG A 175 -0.53 -20.64 6.13
N ARG A 176 -1.28 -21.02 7.15
CA ARG A 176 -1.20 -20.40 8.47
C ARG A 176 -1.53 -21.42 9.56
N GLY A 177 -0.55 -21.75 10.38
CA GLY A 177 -0.67 -22.86 11.33
C GLY A 177 -0.95 -24.17 10.57
N GLY A 178 -2.00 -24.89 10.96
CA GLY A 178 -2.45 -26.11 10.27
C GLY A 178 -3.46 -25.87 9.14
N LEU A 179 -3.78 -24.62 8.80
CA LEU A 179 -4.81 -24.27 7.82
C LEU A 179 -4.20 -23.82 6.49
N SER A 180 -4.90 -24.10 5.40
CA SER A 180 -4.56 -23.64 4.05
C SER A 180 -5.68 -22.85 3.38
N GLY A 181 -5.32 -22.10 2.36
CA GLY A 181 -6.25 -21.26 1.61
C GLY A 181 -5.62 -20.66 0.35
N THR A 182 -6.22 -19.60 -0.16
CA THR A 182 -5.83 -18.95 -1.40
C THR A 182 -5.49 -17.48 -1.16
N GLY A 183 -4.58 -16.96 -1.98
CA GLY A 183 -4.26 -15.55 -1.98
C GLY A 183 -3.91 -15.07 -3.36
N GLU A 184 -4.09 -13.78 -3.59
CA GLU A 184 -3.79 -13.12 -4.85
C GLU A 184 -3.10 -11.80 -4.57
N LEU A 185 -1.93 -11.60 -5.18
CA LEU A 185 -1.26 -10.31 -5.28
C LEU A 185 -1.43 -9.79 -6.71
N SER A 186 -2.21 -8.74 -6.89
CA SER A 186 -2.30 -8.00 -8.15
C SER A 186 -1.43 -6.75 -8.09
N TRP A 187 -0.60 -6.57 -9.12
CA TRP A 187 0.27 -5.43 -9.33
C TRP A 187 -0.08 -4.74 -10.64
N ARG A 188 -0.53 -3.48 -10.55
CA ARG A 188 -1.07 -2.70 -11.66
C ARG A 188 -0.34 -1.34 -11.76
N PRO A 189 0.83 -1.27 -12.41
CA PRO A 189 1.48 -0.02 -12.74
C PRO A 189 0.82 0.58 -13.99
N THR A 190 0.23 1.78 -13.88
CA THR A 190 -0.50 2.42 -14.98
C THR A 190 -0.29 3.94 -14.93
N ASN A 191 0.10 4.56 -16.05
CA ASN A 191 0.15 6.02 -16.22
C ASN A 191 0.91 6.79 -15.12
N GLY A 192 2.09 6.32 -14.70
CA GLY A 192 2.87 6.96 -13.65
C GLY A 192 2.35 6.73 -12.22
N HIS A 193 1.28 5.97 -12.07
CA HIS A 193 0.70 5.53 -10.81
C HIS A 193 0.76 4.00 -10.69
N TYR A 194 0.47 3.50 -9.50
CA TYR A 194 0.28 2.09 -9.28
C TYR A 194 -0.84 1.80 -8.28
N GLU A 195 -1.41 0.60 -8.41
CA GLU A 195 -2.11 -0.09 -7.35
C GLU A 195 -1.50 -1.48 -7.16
N ALA A 196 -1.22 -1.82 -5.90
CA ALA A 196 -0.92 -3.18 -5.48
C ALA A 196 -2.02 -3.64 -4.53
N ARG A 197 -2.58 -4.83 -4.74
CA ARG A 197 -3.60 -5.40 -3.87
C ARG A 197 -3.25 -6.84 -3.51
N LEU A 198 -3.22 -7.14 -2.22
CA LEU A 198 -3.10 -8.50 -1.69
C LEU A 198 -4.38 -8.89 -0.98
N ALA A 199 -5.04 -9.94 -1.45
CA ALA A 199 -6.16 -10.57 -0.75
C ALA A 199 -5.79 -11.99 -0.37
N ALA A 200 -6.09 -12.41 0.86
CA ALA A 200 -5.87 -13.79 1.30
C ALA A 200 -7.09 -14.30 2.06
N SER A 201 -7.43 -15.57 1.82
CA SER A 201 -8.59 -16.25 2.39
C SER A 201 -8.20 -17.65 2.87
N ILE A 202 -8.77 -18.10 3.98
CA ILE A 202 -8.59 -19.45 4.54
C ILE A 202 -9.98 -20.01 4.87
N ALA A 203 -10.25 -21.26 4.48
CA ALA A 203 -11.53 -21.94 4.71
C ALA A 203 -12.76 -21.08 4.32
N GLY A 204 -12.68 -20.35 3.19
CA GLY A 204 -13.75 -19.48 2.69
C GLY A 204 -13.87 -18.10 3.34
N PHE A 205 -13.12 -17.83 4.42
CA PHE A 205 -13.13 -16.52 5.07
C PHE A 205 -11.95 -15.66 4.62
N THR A 206 -12.20 -14.39 4.28
CA THR A 206 -11.14 -13.42 4.01
C THR A 206 -10.33 -13.17 5.28
N LEU A 207 -9.06 -13.57 5.24
CA LEU A 207 -8.13 -13.37 6.33
C LEU A 207 -7.65 -11.91 6.40
N LEU A 208 -7.27 -11.38 5.24
CA LEU A 208 -6.83 -10.01 5.08
C LEU A 208 -7.09 -9.49 3.67
N THR A 209 -7.16 -8.17 3.56
CA THR A 209 -7.02 -7.45 2.31
C THR A 209 -6.14 -6.24 2.56
N GLN A 210 -5.09 -6.10 1.76
CA GLN A 210 -4.18 -4.97 1.78
C GLN A 210 -4.17 -4.29 0.41
N ILE A 211 -4.12 -2.97 0.39
CA ILE A 211 -4.05 -2.18 -0.84
C ILE A 211 -3.02 -1.07 -0.63
N SER A 212 -2.04 -0.99 -1.53
CA SER A 212 -1.07 0.11 -1.62
C SER A 212 -1.31 0.86 -2.93
N GLN A 213 -1.41 2.17 -2.85
CA GLN A 213 -1.55 3.07 -3.99
C GLN A 213 -0.48 4.15 -3.92
N GLY A 214 0.01 4.56 -5.07
CA GLY A 214 1.05 5.58 -5.14
C GLY A 214 1.48 5.92 -6.55
N GLY A 215 2.61 6.62 -6.63
CA GLY A 215 3.31 6.93 -7.88
C GLY A 215 4.70 6.31 -7.90
N PHE A 216 5.57 6.91 -8.70
CA PHE A 216 6.99 6.58 -8.75
C PHE A 216 7.84 7.84 -8.56
N ASP A 217 8.97 7.70 -7.89
CA ASP A 217 9.98 8.75 -7.75
C ASP A 217 11.39 8.21 -8.01
N ALA A 218 12.42 9.02 -7.78
CA ALA A 218 13.81 8.62 -7.99
C ALA A 218 14.26 7.41 -7.14
N ALA A 219 13.55 7.09 -6.05
CA ALA A 219 13.80 5.94 -5.19
C ALA A 219 12.93 4.71 -5.55
N GLY A 220 12.06 4.79 -6.56
CA GLY A 220 11.19 3.69 -7.01
C GLY A 220 9.73 3.91 -6.63
N LEU A 221 9.10 2.92 -5.96
CA LEU A 221 7.71 3.05 -5.53
C LEU A 221 7.58 4.18 -4.52
N ALA A 222 6.58 5.01 -4.76
CA ALA A 222 6.25 6.18 -3.97
C ALA A 222 4.82 6.08 -3.43
N PRO A 223 4.56 5.29 -2.36
CA PRO A 223 3.24 5.18 -1.78
C PRO A 223 2.66 6.55 -1.39
N THR A 224 1.35 6.68 -1.54
CA THR A 224 0.55 7.82 -1.05
C THR A 224 -0.48 7.34 -0.02
N ARG A 225 -1.02 6.13 -0.20
CA ARG A 225 -1.98 5.52 0.71
C ARG A 225 -1.83 4.02 0.78
N PHE A 226 -1.85 3.50 2.01
CA PHE A 226 -1.89 2.08 2.30
C PHE A 226 -3.10 1.76 3.16
N THR A 227 -3.86 0.73 2.82
CA THR A 227 -4.97 0.22 3.63
C THR A 227 -4.76 -1.24 4.01
N ASP A 228 -5.14 -1.60 5.22
CA ASP A 228 -5.06 -2.95 5.76
C ASP A 228 -6.36 -3.30 6.49
N GLN A 229 -7.10 -4.24 5.93
CA GLN A 229 -8.31 -4.83 6.50
C GLN A 229 -8.02 -6.26 6.95
N ARG A 230 -8.39 -6.60 8.18
CA ARG A 230 -8.28 -7.95 8.74
C ARG A 230 -9.66 -8.52 9.00
N VAL A 231 -9.74 -9.85 9.06
CA VAL A 231 -10.97 -10.58 9.39
C VAL A 231 -11.68 -9.95 10.60
N ARG A 232 -12.97 -9.61 10.43
CA ARG A 232 -13.83 -9.00 11.47
C ARG A 232 -13.30 -7.68 12.06
N LYS A 233 -12.41 -6.96 11.38
CA LYS A 233 -11.90 -5.65 11.81
C LYS A 233 -12.13 -4.60 10.73
N ALA A 234 -12.37 -3.37 11.15
CA ALA A 234 -12.40 -2.22 10.25
C ALA A 234 -11.03 -2.03 9.58
N ALA A 235 -11.05 -1.54 8.34
CA ALA A 235 -9.83 -1.17 7.64
C ALA A 235 -9.11 -0.04 8.38
N ARG A 236 -7.78 -0.11 8.44
CA ARG A 236 -6.92 0.97 8.90
C ARG A 236 -6.07 1.47 7.74
N ALA A 237 -5.59 2.71 7.82
CA ALA A 237 -4.77 3.29 6.79
C ALA A 237 -3.52 3.99 7.32
N ALA A 238 -2.46 3.99 6.49
CA ALA A 238 -1.34 4.90 6.56
C ALA A 238 -1.37 5.83 5.33
N ASN A 239 -1.14 7.12 5.52
CA ASN A 239 -1.09 8.12 4.46
C ASN A 239 0.28 8.76 4.42
N PHE A 240 0.90 8.76 3.24
CA PHE A 240 2.23 9.29 2.98
C PHE A 240 2.06 10.68 2.35
N GLN A 241 2.02 11.70 3.19
CA GLN A 241 1.77 13.10 2.79
C GLN A 241 3.07 13.73 2.31
N ARG A 242 3.33 13.64 1.00
CA ARG A 242 4.59 14.09 0.38
C ARG A 242 4.83 15.59 0.50
N ASP A 243 3.81 16.39 0.24
CA ASP A 243 3.91 17.85 0.36
C ASP A 243 4.19 18.31 1.79
N ALA A 244 3.68 17.57 2.77
CA ALA A 244 3.89 17.84 4.20
C ALA A 244 5.11 17.11 4.79
N GLY A 245 5.78 16.24 4.03
CA GLY A 245 6.93 15.47 4.50
C GLY A 245 6.65 14.51 5.67
N LYS A 246 5.42 13.96 5.77
CA LYS A 246 5.04 13.10 6.91
C LYS A 246 4.16 11.90 6.57
N ILE A 247 4.20 10.90 7.44
CA ILE A 247 3.33 9.72 7.45
C ILE A 247 2.34 9.88 8.62
N THR A 248 1.07 9.66 8.33
CA THR A 248 -0.05 9.76 9.29
C THR A 248 -0.93 8.52 9.20
N PHE A 249 -1.77 8.28 10.21
CA PHE A 249 -2.61 7.09 10.28
C PHE A 249 -4.06 7.42 10.52
N SER A 250 -4.96 6.51 10.15
CA SER A 250 -6.40 6.68 10.41
C SER A 250 -6.80 6.41 11.88
N GLY A 251 -5.86 6.03 12.75
CA GLY A 251 -6.14 5.63 14.13
C GLY A 251 -5.15 6.25 15.13
N PRO A 252 -3.87 5.80 15.16
CA PRO A 252 -2.84 6.46 15.95
C PRO A 252 -2.65 7.93 15.58
N ARG A 253 -2.39 8.78 16.59
CA ARG A 253 -2.10 10.21 16.40
C ARG A 253 -0.63 10.50 16.11
N ASP A 254 0.24 9.51 16.31
CA ASP A 254 1.66 9.65 16.03
C ASP A 254 1.92 9.97 14.56
N GLU A 255 2.83 10.90 14.33
CA GLU A 255 3.30 11.25 12.99
C GLU A 255 4.75 10.84 12.83
N TYR A 256 5.14 10.47 11.62
CA TYR A 256 6.51 10.11 11.30
C TYR A 256 7.01 10.94 10.14
N ALA A 257 8.28 11.33 10.13
CA ALA A 257 8.88 11.99 8.98
C ALA A 257 8.89 11.05 7.77
N LEU A 258 8.54 11.58 6.61
CA LEU A 258 8.52 10.84 5.36
C LEU A 258 9.91 10.86 4.72
N ALA A 259 10.73 9.86 5.01
CA ALA A 259 12.02 9.69 4.35
C ALA A 259 11.86 9.31 2.87
N ALA A 260 12.80 9.70 2.02
CA ALA A 260 12.83 9.24 0.63
C ALA A 260 12.88 7.70 0.56
N GLY A 261 12.14 7.11 -0.37
CA GLY A 261 12.05 5.65 -0.49
C GLY A 261 11.20 4.95 0.59
N SER A 262 10.45 5.69 1.44
CA SER A 262 9.50 5.11 2.40
C SER A 262 8.49 4.19 1.71
N GLN A 263 8.25 3.03 2.30
CA GLN A 263 7.38 1.98 1.79
C GLN A 263 6.26 1.66 2.81
N ASP A 264 5.26 0.92 2.37
CA ASP A 264 4.25 0.32 3.24
C ASP A 264 4.36 -1.20 3.32
N ARG A 265 3.53 -1.81 4.18
CA ARG A 265 3.53 -3.26 4.46
C ARG A 265 3.16 -4.15 3.27
N LEU A 266 2.72 -3.59 2.15
CA LEU A 266 2.50 -4.31 0.88
C LEU A 266 3.51 -3.86 -0.19
N SER A 267 3.77 -2.57 -0.35
CA SER A 267 4.62 -2.03 -1.42
C SER A 267 6.05 -2.57 -1.38
N TRP A 268 6.55 -2.94 -0.20
CA TRP A 268 7.88 -3.57 -0.07
C TRP A 268 8.01 -4.88 -0.84
N MET A 269 6.92 -5.63 -1.03
CA MET A 269 6.91 -6.87 -1.81
C MET A 269 7.18 -6.65 -3.30
N ILE A 270 7.05 -5.40 -3.77
CA ILE A 270 7.35 -4.98 -5.15
C ILE A 270 8.62 -4.12 -5.19
N GLN A 271 8.80 -3.25 -4.21
CA GLN A 271 9.98 -2.39 -4.11
C GLN A 271 11.27 -3.20 -3.96
N LEU A 272 11.30 -4.23 -3.11
CA LEU A 272 12.49 -5.07 -2.97
C LEU A 272 12.88 -5.73 -4.31
N PRO A 273 11.99 -6.45 -5.02
CA PRO A 273 12.25 -6.91 -6.39
C PRO A 273 12.78 -5.81 -7.31
N ALA A 274 12.16 -4.62 -7.28
CA ALA A 274 12.57 -3.51 -8.13
C ALA A 274 14.00 -3.03 -7.82
N VAL A 275 14.37 -2.96 -6.54
CA VAL A 275 15.74 -2.66 -6.09
C VAL A 275 16.72 -3.72 -6.58
N ILE A 276 16.39 -5.01 -6.45
CA ILE A 276 17.28 -6.09 -6.89
C ILE A 276 17.44 -6.08 -8.42
N ALA A 277 16.37 -5.84 -9.17
CA ALA A 277 16.42 -5.71 -10.62
C ALA A 277 17.24 -4.48 -11.07
N GLY A 278 17.26 -3.40 -10.28
CA GLY A 278 18.08 -2.21 -10.53
C GLY A 278 19.54 -2.35 -10.05
N GLU A 279 19.79 -3.14 -9.01
CA GLU A 279 21.11 -3.38 -8.41
C GLU A 279 21.35 -4.88 -8.13
N PRO A 280 21.55 -5.73 -9.16
CA PRO A 280 21.59 -7.20 -9.01
C PRO A 280 22.66 -7.72 -8.04
N LYS A 281 23.74 -6.97 -7.82
CA LYS A 281 24.77 -7.28 -6.82
C LYS A 281 24.22 -7.50 -5.41
N ARG A 282 23.07 -6.93 -5.07
CA ARG A 282 22.40 -7.10 -3.76
C ARG A 282 21.78 -8.47 -3.57
N ALA A 283 21.56 -9.22 -4.65
CA ALA A 283 21.09 -10.60 -4.57
C ALA A 283 22.19 -11.58 -4.13
N ALA A 284 23.47 -11.21 -4.22
CA ALA A 284 24.57 -12.05 -3.74
C ALA A 284 24.44 -12.35 -2.24
N SER A 285 24.99 -13.47 -1.80
CA SER A 285 25.00 -13.83 -0.37
C SER A 285 25.67 -12.72 0.44
N GLY A 286 25.06 -12.33 1.56
CA GLY A 286 25.48 -11.19 2.38
C GLY A 286 25.04 -9.83 1.88
N GLY A 287 24.40 -9.76 0.70
CA GLY A 287 23.79 -8.54 0.16
C GLY A 287 22.72 -7.98 1.10
N GLU A 288 22.51 -6.67 1.04
CA GLU A 288 21.64 -5.94 1.96
C GLU A 288 20.74 -4.95 1.22
N VAL A 289 19.49 -4.86 1.68
CA VAL A 289 18.55 -3.79 1.36
C VAL A 289 17.89 -3.32 2.65
N VAL A 290 18.04 -2.04 2.97
CA VAL A 290 17.33 -1.39 4.08
C VAL A 290 16.15 -0.60 3.54
N LEU A 291 14.95 -0.84 4.05
CA LEU A 291 13.72 -0.12 3.68
C LEU A 291 13.07 0.51 4.93
N TYR A 292 12.57 1.74 4.82
CA TYR A 292 11.76 2.35 5.88
C TYR A 292 10.29 2.04 5.62
N ILE A 293 9.66 1.24 6.49
CA ILE A 293 8.36 0.62 6.24
C ILE A 293 7.35 1.06 7.29
N ALA A 294 6.21 1.58 6.83
CA ALA A 294 5.06 1.94 7.66
C ALA A 294 3.88 0.97 7.48
N GLY A 295 3.35 0.46 8.58
CA GLY A 295 2.07 -0.26 8.64
C GLY A 295 0.91 0.64 9.01
N ALA A 296 -0.31 0.21 8.70
CA ALA A 296 -1.53 0.96 8.96
C ALA A 296 -1.88 1.14 10.45
N ARG A 297 -1.11 0.53 11.37
CA ARG A 297 -1.35 0.56 12.82
C ARG A 297 -0.37 1.46 13.57
N GLY A 298 0.40 2.28 12.87
CA GLY A 298 1.43 3.14 13.47
C GLY A 298 2.75 2.42 13.73
N ASP A 299 2.90 1.20 13.24
CA ASP A 299 4.17 0.48 13.25
C ASP A 299 5.04 0.99 12.10
N VAL A 300 6.05 1.79 12.40
CA VAL A 300 7.02 2.30 11.41
C VAL A 300 8.42 1.93 11.83
N ASP A 301 9.17 1.28 10.95
CA ASP A 301 10.50 0.77 11.27
C ASP A 301 11.41 0.63 10.05
N LEU A 302 12.72 0.61 10.27
CA LEU A 302 13.72 0.19 9.29
C LEU A 302 13.81 -1.33 9.22
N TRP A 303 13.70 -1.86 8.00
CA TRP A 303 13.81 -3.28 7.70
C TRP A 303 15.14 -3.56 7.04
N ASP A 304 16.08 -4.12 7.80
CA ASP A 304 17.33 -4.67 7.30
C ASP A 304 17.09 -6.06 6.68
N LEU A 305 16.96 -6.10 5.36
CA LEU A 305 16.78 -7.33 4.61
C LEU A 305 18.13 -7.84 4.13
N ARG A 306 18.52 -9.03 4.58
CA ARG A 306 19.79 -9.70 4.22
C ARG A 306 19.55 -10.84 3.25
N SER A 307 20.32 -10.86 2.16
CA SER A 307 20.31 -11.97 1.19
C SER A 307 21.09 -13.16 1.73
N SER A 308 20.46 -14.34 1.71
CA SER A 308 21.15 -15.62 1.93
C SER A 308 21.84 -16.15 0.67
N GLY A 309 21.61 -15.52 -0.49
CA GLY A 309 22.08 -15.99 -1.79
C GLY A 309 21.05 -16.88 -2.49
N LEU A 310 21.53 -17.62 -3.50
CA LEU A 310 20.68 -18.50 -4.30
C LEU A 310 20.33 -19.77 -3.53
N GLU A 311 19.05 -20.15 -3.58
CA GLU A 311 18.58 -21.46 -3.13
C GLU A 311 17.39 -21.95 -3.96
N THR A 312 17.23 -23.26 -4.02
CA THR A 312 16.09 -23.89 -4.68
C THR A 312 14.98 -24.14 -3.67
N ILE A 313 13.76 -23.73 -3.99
CA ILE A 313 12.57 -24.04 -3.19
C ILE A 313 11.56 -24.85 -4.01
N GLU A 314 10.82 -25.71 -3.30
CA GLU A 314 9.66 -26.40 -3.87
C GLU A 314 8.42 -25.52 -3.74
N THR A 315 7.67 -25.41 -4.83
CA THR A 315 6.37 -24.73 -4.88
C THR A 315 5.33 -25.66 -5.52
N PRO A 316 4.02 -25.40 -5.33
CA PRO A 316 2.98 -26.06 -6.12
C PRO A 316 3.21 -26.03 -7.64
N SER A 317 3.92 -25.02 -8.17
CA SER A 317 4.28 -24.90 -9.59
C SER A 317 5.56 -25.65 -9.98
N GLY A 318 6.20 -26.36 -9.04
CA GLY A 318 7.48 -27.05 -9.20
C GLY A 318 8.66 -26.37 -8.52
N ALA A 319 9.86 -26.93 -8.71
CA ALA A 319 11.10 -26.41 -8.15
C ALA A 319 11.53 -25.11 -8.82
N LEU A 320 11.87 -24.09 -8.03
CA LEU A 320 12.30 -22.77 -8.50
C LEU A 320 13.64 -22.40 -7.87
N GLN A 321 14.54 -21.85 -8.69
CA GLN A 321 15.76 -21.21 -8.20
C GLN A 321 15.43 -19.78 -7.78
N THR A 322 15.73 -19.44 -6.53
CA THR A 322 15.32 -18.19 -5.90
C THR A 322 16.48 -17.55 -5.15
N VAL A 323 16.33 -16.29 -4.77
CA VAL A 323 17.18 -15.59 -3.82
C VAL A 323 16.36 -15.27 -2.59
N LYS A 324 16.81 -15.74 -1.42
CA LYS A 324 16.10 -15.48 -0.16
C LYS A 324 16.61 -14.21 0.51
N PHE A 325 15.69 -13.35 0.92
CA PHE A 325 15.94 -12.23 1.83
C PHE A 325 15.26 -12.48 3.18
N THR A 326 15.96 -12.13 4.26
CA THR A 326 15.44 -12.26 5.63
C THR A 326 15.62 -10.95 6.39
N ARG A 327 14.56 -10.51 7.08
CA ARG A 327 14.60 -9.47 8.11
C ARG A 327 14.37 -10.10 9.47
N THR A 328 15.41 -10.13 10.30
CA THR A 328 15.32 -10.64 11.66
C THR A 328 14.68 -9.61 12.60
N PRO A 329 13.75 -10.02 13.50
CA PRO A 329 13.21 -9.17 14.56
C PRO A 329 14.31 -8.52 15.41
N ARG A 330 14.21 -7.22 15.71
CA ARG A 330 15.07 -6.51 16.67
C ARG A 330 14.44 -6.47 18.06
N SER A 331 13.11 -6.55 18.12
CA SER A 331 12.32 -6.63 19.35
C SER A 331 11.35 -7.82 19.30
N ALA A 332 10.84 -8.21 20.46
CA ALA A 332 9.86 -9.28 20.57
C ALA A 332 8.56 -8.99 19.80
N ARG A 333 8.22 -7.74 19.47
CA ARG A 333 6.99 -7.39 18.73
C ARG A 333 7.20 -7.28 17.21
N ASP A 334 8.43 -7.43 16.74
CA ASP A 334 8.75 -7.23 15.34
C ASP A 334 8.38 -8.45 14.50
N THR A 335 7.94 -8.19 13.28
CA THR A 335 7.70 -9.23 12.28
C THR A 335 9.03 -9.82 11.78
N LEU A 336 9.21 -11.14 11.89
CA LEU A 336 10.19 -11.86 11.08
C LEU A 336 9.62 -11.97 9.67
N ALA A 337 10.35 -11.46 8.69
CA ALA A 337 9.98 -11.54 7.29
C ALA A 337 11.03 -12.33 6.52
N GLU A 338 10.59 -13.37 5.83
CA GLU A 338 11.39 -14.17 4.90
C GLU A 338 10.72 -14.07 3.52
N VAL A 339 11.47 -13.79 2.46
CA VAL A 339 10.93 -13.68 1.11
C VAL A 339 11.88 -14.31 0.10
N TRP A 340 11.32 -15.05 -0.85
CA TRP A 340 12.04 -15.74 -1.90
C TRP A 340 11.68 -15.11 -3.25
N LEU A 341 12.69 -14.62 -3.94
CA LEU A 341 12.57 -13.87 -5.19
C LEU A 341 13.09 -14.72 -6.35
N ASP A 342 12.32 -14.88 -7.42
CA ASP A 342 12.75 -15.66 -8.61
C ASP A 342 13.42 -14.73 -9.64
N PRO A 343 14.75 -14.84 -9.88
CA PRO A 343 15.45 -14.00 -10.85
C PRO A 343 14.90 -14.09 -12.28
N LYS A 344 14.29 -15.24 -12.66
CA LYS A 344 13.70 -15.42 -13.99
C LYS A 344 12.34 -14.74 -14.14
N ARG A 345 11.72 -14.33 -13.03
CA ARG A 345 10.39 -13.69 -12.98
C ARG A 345 10.48 -12.28 -12.43
N HIS A 346 11.45 -11.50 -12.92
CA HIS A 346 11.67 -10.11 -12.49
C HIS A 346 11.91 -9.96 -10.97
N TYR A 347 12.48 -10.98 -10.32
CA TYR A 347 12.63 -11.05 -8.87
C TYR A 347 11.31 -10.97 -8.10
N LEU A 348 10.17 -11.24 -8.72
CA LEU A 348 8.89 -11.22 -8.01
C LEU A 348 8.86 -12.28 -6.88
N PRO A 349 8.14 -12.00 -5.78
CA PRO A 349 8.11 -12.88 -4.63
C PRO A 349 7.34 -14.16 -4.95
N VAL A 350 8.04 -15.27 -5.09
CA VAL A 350 7.43 -16.60 -5.30
C VAL A 350 7.14 -17.31 -3.98
N ARG A 351 7.70 -16.82 -2.87
CA ARG A 351 7.27 -17.18 -1.53
C ARG A 351 7.48 -16.01 -0.57
N ALA A 352 6.60 -15.82 0.39
CA ALA A 352 6.81 -14.89 1.49
C ALA A 352 6.25 -15.47 2.79
N ARG A 353 7.05 -15.46 3.86
CA ARG A 353 6.67 -15.94 5.18
C ARG A 353 6.81 -14.83 6.21
N LEU A 354 5.69 -14.44 6.79
CA LEU A 354 5.59 -13.38 7.78
C LEU A 354 5.19 -13.97 9.13
N THR A 355 6.11 -13.94 10.09
CA THR A 355 5.89 -14.43 11.44
C THR A 355 5.79 -13.26 12.40
N GLN A 356 4.67 -13.15 13.10
CA GLN A 356 4.48 -12.18 14.16
C GLN A 356 4.34 -12.92 15.49
N SER A 357 4.96 -12.38 16.53
CA SER A 357 5.03 -12.94 17.88
C SER A 357 3.67 -13.23 18.50
N ASP A 358 2.70 -12.34 18.29
CA ASP A 358 1.35 -12.48 18.86
C ASP A 358 0.37 -13.21 17.91
N SER A 359 0.87 -13.92 16.90
CA SER A 359 0.04 -14.57 15.88
C SER A 359 -0.03 -16.09 16.06
N ASP A 360 -1.21 -16.65 15.76
CA ASP A 360 -1.51 -18.09 15.77
C ASP A 360 -0.81 -18.88 14.63
N GLY A 361 0.42 -18.49 14.30
CA GLY A 361 1.20 -19.04 13.21
C GLY A 361 1.57 -18.01 12.14
N ALA A 362 2.70 -18.29 11.49
CA ALA A 362 3.22 -17.51 10.36
C ALA A 362 2.24 -17.53 9.18
N LEU A 363 2.08 -16.39 8.52
CA LEU A 363 1.43 -16.30 7.23
C LEU A 363 2.46 -16.66 6.15
N ASP A 364 2.32 -17.81 5.51
CA ASP A 364 3.17 -18.27 4.40
C ASP A 364 2.37 -18.18 3.09
N LEU A 365 2.92 -17.46 2.12
CA LEU A 365 2.39 -17.30 0.78
C LEU A 365 3.32 -18.08 -0.15
N VAL A 366 2.84 -19.11 -0.84
CA VAL A 366 3.66 -19.95 -1.73
C VAL A 366 3.08 -19.91 -3.14
N LEU A 367 3.89 -19.60 -4.14
CA LEU A 367 3.47 -19.44 -5.53
C LEU A 367 2.67 -20.65 -6.02
N ARG A 368 1.51 -20.39 -6.62
CA ARG A 368 0.74 -21.36 -7.41
C ARG A 368 0.82 -21.04 -8.89
N GLU A 369 0.53 -19.80 -9.25
CA GLU A 369 0.53 -19.33 -10.63
C GLU A 369 0.98 -17.88 -10.71
N LEU A 370 1.59 -17.50 -11.82
CA LEU A 370 2.04 -16.14 -12.07
C LEU A 370 1.68 -15.74 -13.50
N HIS A 371 0.84 -14.73 -13.60
CA HIS A 371 0.32 -14.17 -14.84
C HIS A 371 0.95 -12.80 -15.06
N THR A 372 1.87 -12.68 -16.01
CA THR A 372 2.50 -11.41 -16.37
C THR A 372 2.00 -10.95 -17.72
N ALA A 373 1.74 -9.64 -17.86
CA ALA A 373 1.43 -9.06 -19.16
C ALA A 373 2.60 -9.30 -20.13
N PRO A 374 2.32 -9.57 -21.42
CA PRO A 374 3.34 -9.85 -22.42
C PRO A 374 4.32 -8.70 -22.64
#